data_AF-A0A453I9U0-F1
#
_entry.id   AF-A0A453I9U0-F1
#
_cell.length_a   1.000
_cell.length_b   1.000
_cell.length_c   1.000
_cell.angle_alpha   90.00
_cell.angle_beta   90.00
_cell.angle_gamma   90.00
#
_symmetry.space_group_name_H-M   'P 1'
#
loop_
_entity.id
_entity.type
_entity.pdbx_description
1 polymer ?
#
loop_
_entity_poly.entity_id
_entity_poly.type
_entity_poly.pdbx_seq_one_letter_code
_entity_poly.pdbx_strand_id
1 'polypeptide(L)'
;MQKHGKPDDTMQSWMDQFEADADNQCWAYFQERVSRAPEQVLRYCRDPNVKPLWALSAGRPSNPDIPSCSYCKGPLCYEFQIMPQLLYYFGVRNEPDSLDWATIVVYTCQGSCDQNISYKEEFAWVQLYPTSISRP
;
A
#
# COMPACT_ATOMS: atom_id res chain seq x y z
N MET A 1 -28.23 7.64 -26.87
CA MET A 1 -27.39 8.57 -26.09
C MET A 1 -27.60 8.27 -24.61
N GLN A 2 -26.66 7.57 -23.97
CA GLN A 2 -26.76 7.22 -22.55
C GLN A 2 -26.38 8.44 -21.70
N LYS A 3 -27.28 8.90 -20.82
CA LYS A 3 -26.94 9.86 -19.76
C LYS A 3 -26.50 9.06 -18.54
N HIS A 4 -25.20 9.11 -18.23
CA HIS A 4 -24.68 8.70 -16.93
C HIS A 4 -25.33 9.58 -15.85
N GLY A 5 -26.12 8.97 -14.97
CA GLY A 5 -26.63 9.63 -13.77
C GLY A 5 -25.50 9.74 -12.75
N LYS A 6 -25.15 10.96 -12.35
CA LYS A 6 -24.30 11.18 -11.18
C LYS A 6 -25.02 10.63 -9.94
N PRO A 7 -24.30 10.02 -8.99
CA PRO A 7 -24.90 9.62 -7.72
C PRO A 7 -25.50 10.84 -7.01
N ASP A 8 -26.66 10.64 -6.39
CA ASP A 8 -27.32 11.65 -5.54
C ASP A 8 -26.43 12.01 -4.35
N ASP A 9 -26.50 13.27 -3.88
CA ASP A 9 -25.62 13.79 -2.80
C ASP A 9 -25.72 12.94 -1.52
N THR A 10 -26.90 12.39 -1.25
CA THR A 10 -27.15 11.47 -0.13
C THR A 10 -26.33 10.18 -0.27
N MET A 11 -26.26 9.62 -1.49
CA MET A 11 -25.53 8.39 -1.78
C MET A 11 -24.02 8.63 -1.66
N GLN A 12 -23.53 9.77 -2.13
CA GLN A 12 -22.13 10.15 -1.98
C GLN A 12 -21.73 10.29 -0.51
N SER A 13 -22.56 10.95 0.31
CA SER A 13 -22.32 11.09 1.75
C SER A 13 -22.20 9.75 2.48
N TRP A 14 -23.09 8.79 2.15
CA TRP A 14 -23.00 7.45 2.73
C TRP A 14 -21.73 6.71 2.28
N MET A 15 -21.33 6.83 1.02
CA MET A 15 -20.09 6.23 0.52
C MET A 15 -18.86 6.80 1.23
N ASP A 16 -18.78 8.13 1.36
CA ASP A 16 -17.72 8.83 2.10
C ASP A 16 -17.65 8.33 3.56
N GLN A 17 -18.81 8.14 4.21
CA GLN A 17 -18.88 7.63 5.57
C GLN A 17 -18.39 6.18 5.70
N PHE A 18 -18.79 5.29 4.79
CA PHE A 18 -18.31 3.90 4.77
C PHE A 18 -16.80 3.80 4.55
N GLU A 19 -16.25 4.63 3.66
CA GLU A 19 -14.81 4.70 3.42
C GLU A 19 -14.05 5.19 4.65
N ALA A 20 -14.54 6.25 5.31
CA ALA A 20 -13.96 6.75 6.56
C ALA A 20 -13.99 5.70 7.67
N ASP A 21 -15.08 4.95 7.82
CA ASP A 21 -15.19 3.87 8.80
C ASP A 21 -14.19 2.74 8.51
N ALA A 22 -14.04 2.37 7.24
CA ALA A 22 -13.08 1.35 6.82
C ALA A 22 -11.63 1.81 7.05
N ASP A 23 -11.30 3.06 6.71
CA ASP A 23 -9.99 3.65 6.96
C ASP A 23 -9.67 3.72 8.45
N ASN A 24 -10.62 4.11 9.29
CA ASN A 24 -10.44 4.13 10.74
C ASN A 24 -10.09 2.74 11.30
N GLN A 25 -10.76 1.69 10.82
CA GLN A 25 -10.46 0.31 11.22
C GLN A 25 -9.04 -0.12 10.77
N CYS A 26 -8.67 0.21 9.53
CA CYS A 26 -7.35 -0.10 9.00
C CYS A 26 -6.26 0.63 9.77
N TRP A 27 -6.47 1.91 10.06
CA TRP A 27 -5.56 2.73 10.83
C TRP A 27 -5.38 2.23 12.26
N ALA A 28 -6.47 1.87 12.95
CA ALA A 28 -6.40 1.31 14.29
C ALA A 28 -5.58 0.02 14.34
N TYR A 29 -5.82 -0.90 13.40
CA TYR A 29 -5.05 -2.13 13.28
C TYR A 29 -3.58 -1.87 12.93
N PHE A 30 -3.33 -0.94 12.01
CA PHE A 30 -1.99 -0.50 11.64
C PHE A 30 -1.22 0.01 12.88
N GLN A 31 -1.81 0.93 13.65
CA GLN A 31 -1.22 1.48 14.87
C GLN A 31 -0.98 0.41 15.93
N GLU A 32 -1.95 -0.48 16.17
CA GLU A 32 -1.82 -1.57 17.13
C GLU A 32 -0.64 -2.49 16.77
N ARG A 33 -0.45 -2.76 15.47
CA ARG A 33 0.65 -3.61 15.01
C ARG A 33 1.99 -2.88 15.04
N VAL A 34 2.01 -1.58 14.77
CA VAL A 34 3.21 -0.72 14.75
C VAL A 34 3.72 -0.41 16.17
N SER A 35 2.82 -0.22 17.15
CA SER A 35 3.16 0.11 18.53
C SER A 35 4.07 -0.92 19.22
N ARG A 36 4.06 -2.17 18.74
CA ARG A 36 4.93 -3.26 19.22
C ARG A 36 6.41 -3.03 18.90
N ALA A 37 6.72 -2.23 17.87
CA ALA A 37 8.08 -1.83 17.49
C ALA A 37 8.02 -0.48 16.76
N PRO A 38 7.91 0.65 17.48
CA PRO A 38 7.65 1.96 16.86
C PRO A 38 8.75 2.45 15.91
N GLU A 39 9.98 2.01 16.09
CA GLU A 39 11.14 2.41 15.28
C GLU A 39 11.32 1.56 14.01
N GLN A 40 10.44 0.59 13.77
CA GLN A 40 10.57 -0.32 12.63
C GLN A 40 10.44 0.44 11.31
N VAL A 41 11.43 0.27 10.43
CA VAL A 41 11.45 0.82 9.07
C VAL A 41 11.16 -0.22 8.00
N LEU A 42 11.25 -1.50 8.35
CA LEU A 42 11.08 -2.64 7.46
C LEU A 42 10.32 -3.75 8.18
N ARG A 43 9.39 -4.41 7.49
CA ARG A 43 8.80 -5.68 7.94
C ARG A 43 8.98 -6.74 6.86
N TYR A 44 9.82 -7.72 7.14
CA TYR A 44 10.07 -8.86 6.27
C TYR A 44 9.13 -10.02 6.62
N CYS A 45 8.43 -10.58 5.64
CA CYS A 45 7.67 -11.82 5.79
C CYS A 45 7.35 -12.43 4.41
N ARG A 46 7.88 -13.62 4.15
CA ARG A 46 7.65 -14.39 2.92
C ARG A 46 6.65 -15.54 3.10
N ASP A 47 5.81 -15.47 4.12
CA ASP A 47 4.75 -16.47 4.33
C ASP A 47 3.61 -16.19 3.33
N PRO A 48 3.22 -17.19 2.50
CA PRO A 48 2.18 -16.99 1.47
C PRO A 48 0.80 -16.63 2.04
N ASN A 49 0.56 -16.86 3.33
CA ASN A 49 -0.71 -16.54 3.99
C ASN A 49 -0.71 -15.15 4.64
N VAL A 50 0.43 -14.47 4.68
CA VAL A 50 0.55 -13.16 5.31
C VAL A 50 0.26 -12.07 4.29
N LYS A 51 -0.63 -11.15 4.68
CA LYS A 51 -0.95 -9.95 3.91
C LYS A 51 -0.12 -8.76 4.39
N PRO A 52 0.16 -7.78 3.51
CA PRO A 52 0.79 -6.52 3.91
C PRO A 52 -0.02 -5.78 4.98
N LEU A 53 0.66 -4.93 5.76
CA LEU A 53 0.00 -4.11 6.77
C LEU A 53 -0.38 -2.77 6.14
N TRP A 54 -1.67 -2.61 5.83
CA TRP A 54 -2.19 -1.41 5.19
C TRP A 54 -2.66 -0.38 6.21
N ALA A 55 -2.30 0.88 6.01
CA ALA A 55 -2.76 1.98 6.86
C ALA A 55 -4.18 2.44 6.47
N LEU A 56 -4.52 2.35 5.19
CA LEU A 56 -5.79 2.78 4.62
C LEU A 56 -6.51 1.61 3.95
N SER A 57 -7.83 1.70 3.85
CA SER A 57 -8.68 0.75 3.13
C SER A 57 -8.54 0.90 1.60
N ALA A 58 -8.41 2.12 1.12
CA ALA A 58 -8.17 2.47 -0.28
C ALA A 58 -6.67 2.37 -0.67
N GLY A 59 -6.38 2.46 -1.97
CA GLY A 59 -5.00 2.50 -2.49
C GLY A 59 -4.22 1.18 -2.34
N ARG A 60 -4.92 0.06 -2.20
CA ARG A 60 -4.35 -1.30 -2.14
C ARG A 60 -4.36 -1.93 -3.55
N PRO A 61 -3.35 -2.75 -3.90
CA PRO A 61 -3.38 -3.49 -5.15
C PRO A 61 -4.44 -4.60 -5.08
N SER A 62 -5.11 -4.81 -6.19
CA SER A 62 -5.92 -5.99 -6.47
C SER A 62 -5.08 -7.04 -7.19
N ASN A 63 -5.58 -8.29 -7.29
CA ASN A 63 -4.82 -9.36 -7.96
C ASN A 63 -4.39 -9.02 -9.41
N PRO A 64 -5.23 -8.36 -10.24
CA PRO A 64 -4.81 -7.92 -11.57
C PRO A 64 -3.70 -6.86 -11.60
N ASP A 65 -3.54 -6.08 -10.52
CA ASP A 65 -2.53 -5.03 -10.45
C ASP A 65 -1.11 -5.59 -10.21
N ILE A 66 -1.02 -6.82 -9.70
CA ILE A 66 0.24 -7.49 -9.43
C ILE A 66 0.63 -8.32 -10.66
N PRO A 67 1.72 -7.98 -11.36
CA PRO A 67 2.13 -8.69 -12.56
C PRO A 67 2.66 -10.09 -12.23
N SER A 68 2.72 -10.96 -13.26
CA SER A 68 3.53 -12.18 -13.18
C SER A 68 5.03 -11.84 -13.22
N CYS A 69 5.85 -12.71 -12.66
CA CYS A 69 7.30 -12.61 -12.74
C CYS A 69 7.77 -12.45 -14.19
N SER A 70 8.54 -11.40 -14.48
CA SER A 70 9.05 -11.09 -15.82
C SER A 70 9.86 -12.24 -16.44
N TYR A 71 10.44 -13.09 -15.60
CA TYR A 71 11.38 -14.15 -15.98
C TYR A 71 10.72 -15.51 -16.16
N CYS A 72 10.16 -16.11 -15.10
CA CYS A 72 9.56 -17.45 -15.17
C CYS A 72 8.06 -17.44 -15.47
N LYS A 73 7.43 -16.25 -15.54
CA LYS A 73 5.98 -16.05 -15.68
C LYS A 73 5.13 -16.61 -14.52
N GLY A 74 5.79 -17.08 -13.45
CA GLY A 74 5.13 -17.50 -12.21
C GLY A 74 4.57 -16.33 -11.39
N PRO A 75 3.82 -16.63 -10.32
CA PRO A 75 3.22 -15.61 -9.46
C PRO A 75 4.29 -14.84 -8.65
N LEU A 76 3.97 -13.58 -8.34
CA LEU A 76 4.67 -12.80 -7.33
C LEU A 76 3.93 -12.92 -5.99
N CYS A 77 4.68 -12.95 -4.89
CA CYS A 77 4.15 -12.95 -3.54
C CYS A 77 4.75 -11.80 -2.73
N TYR A 78 3.99 -11.29 -1.75
CA TYR A 78 4.51 -10.34 -0.79
C TYR A 78 5.75 -10.90 -0.09
N GLU A 79 6.81 -10.10 0.00
CA GLU A 79 8.03 -10.49 0.71
C GLU A 79 8.37 -9.52 1.84
N PHE A 80 8.24 -8.22 1.62
CA PHE A 80 8.47 -7.23 2.67
C PHE A 80 7.76 -5.91 2.40
N GLN A 81 7.65 -5.09 3.44
CA GLN A 81 7.14 -3.72 3.36
C GLN A 81 8.11 -2.74 4.01
N ILE A 82 8.20 -1.55 3.44
CA ILE A 82 8.93 -0.40 3.96
C ILE A 82 7.92 0.53 4.64
N MET A 83 8.23 0.87 5.89
CA MET A 83 7.34 1.58 6.78
C MET A 83 7.58 3.10 6.71
N PRO A 84 6.56 3.95 6.96
CA PRO A 84 6.67 5.41 6.88
C PRO A 84 7.69 6.00 7.85
N GLN A 85 8.00 5.28 8.93
CA GLN A 85 9.02 5.64 9.92
C GLN A 85 10.40 5.86 9.29
N LEU A 86 10.69 5.27 8.13
CA LEU A 86 11.94 5.49 7.43
C LEU A 86 12.13 6.97 7.03
N LEU A 87 11.04 7.70 6.76
CA LEU A 87 11.06 9.13 6.44
C LEU A 87 11.71 9.97 7.55
N TYR A 88 11.49 9.59 8.81
CA TYR A 88 12.13 10.23 9.96
C TYR A 88 13.65 10.11 9.89
N TYR A 89 14.16 8.92 9.59
CA TYR A 89 15.61 8.67 9.48
C TYR A 89 16.24 9.32 8.25
N PHE A 90 15.46 9.59 7.21
CA PHE A 90 15.90 10.40 6.08
C PHE A 90 15.92 11.90 6.38
N GLY A 91 15.43 12.34 7.54
CA GLY A 91 15.35 13.76 7.89
C GLY A 91 14.34 14.52 7.04
N VAL A 92 13.33 13.83 6.52
CA VAL A 92 12.26 14.43 5.72
C VAL A 92 11.45 15.38 6.60
N ARG A 93 11.20 16.59 6.08
CA ARG A 93 10.43 17.61 6.79
C ARG A 93 8.93 17.38 6.60
N ASN A 94 8.12 18.08 7.39
CA ASN A 94 6.67 18.08 7.23
C ASN A 94 6.21 19.29 6.41
N GLU A 95 6.71 19.39 5.18
CA GLU A 95 6.33 20.44 4.22
C GLU A 95 5.39 19.82 3.16
N PRO A 96 4.45 20.57 2.55
CA PRO A 96 3.45 20.01 1.62
C PRO A 96 4.01 19.17 0.48
N ASP A 97 5.20 19.51 -0.02
CA ASP A 97 5.87 18.80 -1.13
C ASP A 97 6.93 17.80 -0.64
N SER A 98 6.89 17.45 0.64
CA SER A 98 7.82 16.47 1.22
C SER A 98 7.49 15.06 0.73
N LEU A 99 8.53 14.24 0.65
CA LEU A 99 8.38 12.82 0.34
C LEU A 99 7.50 12.15 1.40
N ASP A 100 6.43 11.48 0.98
CA ASP A 100 5.51 10.82 1.89
C ASP A 100 4.94 9.51 1.29
N TRP A 101 4.64 8.55 2.15
CA TRP A 101 3.94 7.31 1.83
C TRP A 101 3.34 6.71 3.11
N ALA A 102 2.25 5.97 2.97
CA ALA A 102 1.67 5.20 4.07
C ALA A 102 2.37 3.85 4.25
N THR A 103 2.65 3.14 3.16
CA THR A 103 3.47 1.92 3.15
C THR A 103 3.93 1.62 1.72
N ILE A 104 5.13 1.07 1.56
CA ILE A 104 5.61 0.52 0.30
C ILE A 104 5.67 -0.99 0.45
N VAL A 105 4.98 -1.72 -0.42
CA VAL A 105 4.88 -3.18 -0.38
C VAL A 105 5.63 -3.76 -1.56
N VAL A 106 6.55 -4.69 -1.29
CA VAL A 106 7.36 -5.34 -2.31
C VAL A 106 6.91 -6.79 -2.51
N TYR A 107 6.68 -7.12 -3.77
CA TYR A 107 6.29 -8.43 -4.26
C TYR A 107 7.42 -9.03 -5.09
N THR A 108 7.78 -10.27 -4.79
CA THR A 108 8.87 -10.97 -5.44
C THR A 108 8.45 -12.32 -5.98
N CYS A 109 9.26 -12.90 -6.86
CA CYS A 109 8.96 -14.22 -7.43
C CYS A 109 8.78 -15.28 -6.33
N GLN A 110 7.60 -15.91 -6.27
CA GLN A 110 7.31 -16.95 -5.27
C GLN A 110 8.26 -18.14 -5.39
N GLY A 111 8.65 -18.49 -6.62
CA GLY A 111 9.57 -19.60 -6.89
C GLY A 111 11.04 -19.26 -6.69
N SER A 112 11.40 -18.03 -6.30
CA SER A 112 12.79 -17.54 -6.30
C SER A 112 13.52 -17.92 -7.60
N CYS A 113 12.86 -17.74 -8.76
CA CYS A 113 13.40 -18.27 -10.01
C CYS A 113 14.83 -17.74 -10.21
N ASP A 114 15.73 -18.57 -10.72
CA ASP A 114 17.06 -18.16 -11.12
C ASP A 114 17.13 -18.21 -12.65
N GLN A 115 17.71 -17.18 -13.27
CA GLN A 115 17.89 -17.09 -14.72
C GLN A 115 19.31 -16.63 -15.07
N ASN A 116 20.29 -16.81 -14.17
CA ASN A 116 21.69 -16.37 -14.35
C ASN A 116 21.81 -14.86 -14.62
N ILE A 117 20.97 -14.05 -13.98
CA ILE A 117 21.05 -12.59 -14.02
C ILE A 117 21.37 -12.10 -12.60
N SER A 118 22.29 -11.15 -12.47
CA SER A 118 22.76 -10.65 -11.19
C SER A 118 21.72 -9.82 -10.41
N TYR A 119 20.83 -9.11 -11.12
CA TYR A 119 19.77 -8.29 -10.53
C TYR A 119 18.45 -8.54 -11.24
N LYS A 120 17.38 -8.74 -10.47
CA LYS A 120 16.04 -8.95 -10.99
C LYS A 120 15.15 -7.76 -10.65
N GLU A 121 14.35 -7.37 -11.63
CA GLU A 121 13.27 -6.42 -11.39
C GLU A 121 12.15 -7.13 -10.63
N GLU A 122 11.75 -6.54 -9.51
CA GLU A 122 10.65 -6.99 -8.66
C GLU A 122 9.60 -5.86 -8.57
N PHE A 123 8.41 -6.19 -8.09
CA PHE A 123 7.29 -5.25 -8.12
C PHE A 123 7.10 -4.52 -6.78
N ALA A 124 7.03 -3.20 -6.82
CA ALA A 124 6.74 -2.36 -5.64
C ALA A 124 5.42 -1.61 -5.82
N TRP A 125 4.57 -1.67 -4.79
CA TRP A 125 3.33 -0.92 -4.72
C TRP A 125 3.40 0.12 -3.60
N VAL A 126 2.99 1.36 -3.88
CA VAL A 126 3.00 2.45 -2.91
C VAL A 126 1.56 2.82 -2.54
N GLN A 127 1.21 2.70 -1.26
CA GLN A 127 0.00 3.33 -0.72
C GLN A 127 0.39 4.72 -0.23
N LEU A 128 -0.24 5.76 -0.80
CA LEU A 128 -0.07 7.14 -0.37
C LEU A 128 -1.16 7.52 0.63
N TYR A 129 -0.88 8.48 1.50
CA TYR A 129 -1.94 9.15 2.24
C TYR A 129 -2.78 10.01 1.28
N PRO A 130 -4.09 10.19 1.54
CA PRO A 130 -4.89 11.11 0.75
C PRO A 130 -4.25 12.49 0.90
N THR A 131 -3.83 13.09 -0.21
CA THR A 131 -3.50 14.51 -0.18
C THR A 131 -4.74 15.24 0.27
N SER A 132 -4.61 16.11 1.27
CA SER A 132 -5.66 17.08 1.59
C SER A 132 -5.75 18.06 0.41
N ILE A 133 -6.29 17.61 -0.72
CA ILE A 133 -6.78 18.49 -1.76
C ILE A 133 -7.90 19.23 -1.05
N SER A 134 -7.67 20.52 -0.79
CA SER A 134 -8.69 21.46 -0.37
C SER A 134 -9.95 21.17 -1.19
N ARG A 135 -10.98 20.62 -0.53
CA ARG A 135 -12.33 20.54 -1.11
C ARG A 135 -12.65 21.98 -1.56
N PRO A 136 -12.96 22.21 -2.85
CA PRO A 136 -13.34 23.54 -3.32
C PRO A 136 -14.56 24.07 -2.57
#